data_AF-A9WA12-F1
#
_entry.id   AF-A9WA12-F1
#
_cell.length_a   1.000
_cell.length_b   1.000
_cell.length_c   1.000
_cell.angle_alpha   90.00
_cell.angle_beta   90.00
_cell.angle_gamma   90.00
#
_symmetry.space_group_name_H-M   'P 1'
#
loop_
_entity.id
_entity.type
_entity.pdbx_description
1 polymer ?
#
loop_
_entity_poly.entity_id
_entity_poly.type
_entity_poly.pdbx_seq_one_letter_code
_entity_poly.pdbx_strand_id
1 'polypeptide(L)'
;MMTTRPNVRLVYLFGSQVSGTTDPLSDVDLAVLLTHGTSTLQALAELEHRFAVILDGRKVDLVILNQAHIELAYAVIAQGMIIYQRSLAERVEYEAEVMSRYGDYLPFLQSQQQDILKGTGNERRVQRYRVALERTLRTIGTSDATPYSNED
;
A
#
# COMPACT_ATOMS: atom_id res chain seq x y z
N MET A 1 19.42 10.05 27.28
CA MET A 1 18.83 10.27 25.95
C MET A 1 17.63 9.34 25.82
N MET A 2 16.41 9.87 25.81
CA MET A 2 15.20 9.05 25.59
C MET A 2 15.19 8.62 24.12
N THR A 3 15.50 7.35 23.87
CA THR A 3 15.39 6.73 22.56
C THR A 3 13.91 6.66 22.21
N THR A 4 13.40 7.65 21.49
CA THR A 4 12.00 7.68 21.04
C THR A 4 11.83 6.62 19.97
N ARG A 5 11.63 5.37 20.38
CA ARG A 5 11.37 4.26 19.46
C ARG A 5 10.19 4.65 18.55
N PRO A 6 10.28 4.48 17.23
CA PRO A 6 9.17 4.73 16.34
C PRO A 6 8.06 3.80 16.78
N ASN A 7 6.97 4.38 17.26
CA ASN A 7 5.90 3.62 17.88
C ASN A 7 5.01 3.05 16.75
N VAL A 8 5.53 2.00 16.10
CA VAL A 8 4.92 1.32 14.95
C VAL A 8 3.69 0.53 15.42
N ARG A 9 2.57 0.73 14.72
CA ARG A 9 1.28 0.05 14.93
C ARG A 9 1.14 -1.17 14.04
N LEU A 10 1.39 -1.00 12.74
CA LEU A 10 1.24 -2.04 11.71
C LEU A 10 2.40 -1.97 10.73
N VAL A 11 2.79 -3.12 10.19
CA VAL A 11 3.67 -3.22 9.03
C VAL A 11 3.10 -4.25 8.07
N TYR A 12 2.97 -3.85 6.81
CA TYR A 12 2.58 -4.70 5.69
C TYR A 12 3.76 -4.83 4.72
N LEU A 13 3.97 -6.04 4.23
CA LEU A 13 4.70 -6.29 2.99
C LEU A 13 3.70 -6.18 1.85
N PHE A 14 3.98 -5.37 0.84
CA PHE A 14 3.09 -5.22 -0.30
C PHE A 14 3.90 -5.21 -1.61
N GLY A 15 3.24 -4.92 -2.74
CA GLY A 15 3.90 -4.84 -4.03
C GLY A 15 4.28 -6.19 -4.62
N SER A 16 5.29 -6.18 -5.50
CA SER A 16 5.68 -7.34 -6.33
C SER A 16 6.15 -8.56 -5.54
N GLN A 17 6.50 -8.37 -4.26
CA GLN A 17 6.93 -9.43 -3.35
C GLN A 17 5.81 -10.35 -2.87
N VAL A 18 4.55 -9.92 -2.98
CA VAL A 18 3.41 -10.72 -2.54
C VAL A 18 3.06 -11.82 -3.55
N SER A 19 3.42 -11.65 -4.83
CA SER A 19 3.03 -12.60 -5.90
C SER A 19 4.00 -13.76 -6.13
N GLY A 20 5.03 -13.93 -5.29
CA GLY A 20 5.92 -15.12 -5.31
C GLY A 20 6.88 -15.22 -6.51
N THR A 21 6.98 -14.19 -7.33
CA THR A 21 7.85 -14.13 -8.52
C THR A 21 9.01 -13.16 -8.28
N THR A 22 9.81 -13.39 -7.23
CA THR A 22 10.86 -12.42 -6.88
C THR A 22 12.25 -12.87 -7.32
N ASP A 23 12.87 -12.03 -8.15
CA ASP A 23 14.32 -11.99 -8.39
C ASP A 23 15.07 -11.68 -7.07
N PRO A 24 16.20 -12.35 -6.75
CA PRO A 24 17.01 -12.08 -5.56
C PRO A 24 17.39 -10.60 -5.32
N LEU A 25 17.32 -9.76 -6.36
CA LEU A 25 17.64 -8.33 -6.35
C LEU A 25 16.45 -7.38 -6.11
N SER A 26 15.22 -7.88 -5.97
CA SER A 26 14.04 -7.02 -5.88
C SER A 26 14.05 -6.13 -4.63
N ASP A 27 13.73 -4.85 -4.83
CA ASP A 27 13.37 -3.89 -3.78
C ASP A 27 12.24 -4.49 -2.91
N VAL A 28 12.30 -4.26 -1.59
CA VAL A 28 11.28 -4.73 -0.63
C VAL A 28 10.34 -3.56 -0.31
N ASP A 29 9.07 -3.68 -0.67
CA ASP A 29 8.07 -2.64 -0.43
C ASP A 29 7.36 -2.86 0.93
N LEU A 30 7.57 -1.95 1.88
CA LEU A 30 7.00 -2.02 3.23
C LEU A 30 6.12 -0.82 3.52
N ALA A 31 4.90 -1.07 3.98
CA ALA A 31 3.96 -0.04 4.40
C ALA A 31 3.82 -0.06 5.91
N VAL A 32 4.04 1.09 6.56
CA VAL A 32 4.12 1.22 8.01
C VAL A 32 3.08 2.21 8.51
N LEU A 33 2.26 1.77 9.48
CA LEU A 33 1.40 2.65 10.25
C LEU A 33 2.09 3.03 11.56
N LEU A 34 2.24 4.33 11.80
CA LEU A 34 2.83 4.88 13.01
C LEU A 34 1.76 5.34 14.00
N THR A 35 2.13 5.39 15.27
CA THR A 35 1.31 6.04 16.30
C THR A 35 1.21 7.54 16.01
N HIS A 36 0.03 8.11 16.20
CA HIS A 36 -0.20 9.54 16.03
C HIS A 36 0.79 10.38 16.86
N GLY A 37 1.25 11.49 16.30
CA GLY A 37 2.27 12.35 16.92
C GLY A 37 3.72 11.87 16.73
N THR A 38 3.94 10.70 16.12
CA THR A 38 5.30 10.27 15.72
C THR A 38 5.80 11.12 14.57
N SER A 39 7.05 11.61 14.66
CA SER A 39 7.69 12.30 13.53
C SER A 39 7.94 11.32 12.38
N THR A 40 7.25 11.53 11.26
CA THR A 40 7.39 10.70 10.06
C THR A 40 8.83 10.65 9.58
N LEU A 41 9.52 11.80 9.56
CA LEU A 41 10.90 11.90 9.07
C LEU A 41 11.87 11.06 9.93
N GLN A 42 11.74 11.15 11.25
CA GLN A 42 12.59 10.39 12.17
C GLN A 42 12.28 8.89 12.09
N ALA A 43 11.00 8.53 12.02
CA ALA A 43 10.59 7.14 11.88
C ALA A 43 11.08 6.52 10.57
N LEU A 44 10.98 7.24 9.44
CA LEU A 44 11.52 6.80 8.15
C LEU A 44 13.02 6.53 8.24
N ALA A 45 13.82 7.51 8.68
CA ALA A 45 15.26 7.36 8.76
C ALA A 45 15.68 6.18 9.67
N GLU A 46 15.00 6.00 10.81
CA GLU A 46 15.29 4.87 11.70
C GLU A 46 14.88 3.52 11.10
N LEU A 47 13.70 3.45 10.48
CA LEU A 47 13.21 2.21 9.87
C LEU A 47 14.05 1.81 8.65
N GLU A 48 14.38 2.76 7.77
CA GLU A 48 15.30 2.55 6.64
C GLU A 48 16.63 1.98 7.11
N HIS A 49 17.25 2.61 8.12
CA HIS A 49 18.52 2.13 8.67
C HIS A 49 18.39 0.71 9.23
N ARG A 50 17.34 0.43 10.01
CA ARG A 50 17.13 -0.89 10.62
C ARG A 50 16.88 -1.97 9.58
N PHE A 51 16.04 -1.71 8.58
CA PHE A 51 15.79 -2.68 7.53
C PHE A 51 17.00 -2.89 6.63
N ALA A 52 17.78 -1.85 6.32
CA ALA A 52 19.02 -1.99 5.57
C ALA A 52 20.02 -2.92 6.29
N VAL A 53 20.13 -2.83 7.62
CA VAL A 53 20.97 -3.74 8.43
C VAL A 53 20.43 -5.18 8.41
N ILE A 54 19.11 -5.36 8.54
CA ILE A 54 18.49 -6.70 8.60
C ILE A 54 18.50 -7.40 7.25
N LEU A 55 18.37 -6.66 6.16
CA LEU A 55 18.20 -7.20 4.81
C LEU A 55 19.51 -7.22 4.00
N ASP A 56 20.66 -7.12 4.67
CA ASP A 56 22.01 -7.18 4.07
C ASP A 56 22.23 -6.13 2.97
N GLY A 57 21.80 -4.90 3.23
CA GLY A 57 21.96 -3.77 2.29
C GLY A 57 20.95 -3.75 1.14
N ARG A 58 19.96 -4.66 1.12
CA ARG A 58 18.84 -4.55 0.15
C ARG A 58 18.07 -3.25 0.37
N LYS A 59 17.67 -2.65 -0.75
CA LYS A 59 16.89 -1.42 -0.76
C LYS A 59 15.45 -1.71 -0.35
N VAL A 60 14.93 -0.85 0.52
CA VAL A 60 13.55 -0.95 1.03
C VAL A 60 12.83 0.33 0.64
N ASP A 61 11.68 0.19 0.00
CA ASP A 61 10.76 1.30 -0.22
C ASP A 61 9.78 1.34 0.94
N LEU A 62 9.84 2.41 1.74
CA LEU A 62 9.00 2.58 2.93
C LEU A 62 7.88 3.57 2.66
N VAL A 63 6.64 3.07 2.75
CA VAL A 63 5.43 3.89 2.67
C VAL A 63 4.87 4.14 4.07
N ILE A 64 4.60 5.39 4.39
CA ILE A 64 3.97 5.77 5.66
C ILE A 64 2.46 5.88 5.48
N LEU A 65 1.74 4.90 6.02
CA LEU A 65 0.29 4.75 5.89
C LEU A 65 -0.51 5.89 6.51
N ASN A 66 0.07 6.62 7.48
CA ASN A 66 -0.55 7.81 8.05
C ASN A 66 -0.77 8.93 7.02
N GLN A 67 0.02 8.96 5.94
CA GLN A 67 0.03 10.03 4.94
C GLN A 67 -0.18 9.51 3.51
N ALA A 68 -0.34 8.19 3.33
CA ALA A 68 -0.54 7.58 2.03
C ALA A 68 -1.85 8.05 1.39
N HIS A 69 -1.83 8.17 0.06
CA HIS A 69 -3.04 8.36 -0.73
C HIS A 69 -4.00 7.17 -0.53
N ILE A 70 -5.30 7.44 -0.59
CA ILE A 70 -6.32 6.45 -0.21
C ILE A 70 -6.27 5.20 -1.11
N GLU A 71 -5.92 5.36 -2.39
CA GLU A 71 -5.78 4.23 -3.32
C GLU A 71 -4.61 3.31 -2.94
N LEU A 72 -3.50 3.89 -2.48
CA LEU A 72 -2.34 3.12 -2.03
C LEU A 72 -2.63 2.43 -0.69
N ALA A 73 -3.22 3.15 0.26
CA ALA A 73 -3.62 2.55 1.53
C ALA A 73 -4.61 1.38 1.33
N TYR A 74 -5.58 1.54 0.43
CA TYR A 74 -6.52 0.48 0.06
C TYR A 74 -5.79 -0.71 -0.59
N ALA A 75 -4.89 -0.47 -1.54
CA ALA A 75 -4.10 -1.54 -2.16
C ALA A 75 -3.27 -2.32 -1.12
N VAL A 76 -2.66 -1.61 -0.17
CA VAL A 76 -1.88 -2.23 0.92
C VAL A 76 -2.75 -3.14 1.78
N ILE A 77 -3.94 -2.72 2.22
CA ILE A 77 -4.77 -3.57 3.08
C ILE A 77 -5.44 -4.71 2.31
N ALA A 78 -5.71 -4.53 1.01
CA ALA A 78 -6.39 -5.52 0.19
C ALA A 78 -5.45 -6.63 -0.31
N GLN A 79 -4.18 -6.29 -0.57
CA GLN A 79 -3.21 -7.18 -1.20
C GLN A 79 -1.97 -7.42 -0.35
N GLY A 80 -1.69 -6.55 0.63
CA GLY A 80 -0.52 -6.67 1.46
C GLY A 80 -0.63 -7.81 2.47
N MET A 81 0.52 -8.39 2.80
CA MET A 81 0.67 -9.35 3.88
C MET A 81 1.08 -8.61 5.15
N ILE A 82 0.31 -8.80 6.24
CA ILE A 82 0.72 -8.26 7.55
C ILE A 82 1.98 -9.00 8.02
N ILE A 83 3.05 -8.24 8.31
CA ILE A 83 4.30 -8.80 8.88
C ILE A 83 4.48 -8.42 10.35
N TYR A 84 3.81 -7.35 10.78
CA TYR A 84 3.74 -6.96 12.18
C TYR A 84 2.43 -6.23 12.48
N GLN A 85 1.82 -6.55 13.61
CA GLN A 85 0.71 -5.79 14.18
C GLN A 85 0.88 -5.68 15.69
N ARG A 86 0.67 -4.47 16.23
CA ARG A 86 0.71 -4.22 17.68
C ARG A 86 -0.51 -4.81 18.39
N SER A 87 -1.69 -4.69 17.78
CA SER A 87 -2.92 -5.33 18.25
C SER A 87 -3.87 -5.57 17.09
N LEU A 88 -4.73 -6.59 17.22
CA LEU A 88 -5.78 -6.88 16.24
C LEU A 88 -6.76 -5.71 16.13
N ALA A 89 -7.11 -5.08 17.26
CA ALA A 89 -8.05 -3.96 17.29
C ALA A 89 -7.55 -2.79 16.43
N GLU A 90 -6.27 -2.43 16.54
CA GLU A 90 -5.69 -1.34 15.74
C GLU A 90 -5.62 -1.66 14.25
N ARG A 91 -5.40 -2.94 13.91
CA ARG A 91 -5.45 -3.38 12.53
C ARG A 91 -6.85 -3.22 11.96
N VAL A 92 -7.85 -3.80 12.63
CA VAL A 92 -9.25 -3.78 12.19
C VAL A 92 -9.77 -2.35 12.08
N GLU A 93 -9.45 -1.50 13.05
CA GLU A 93 -9.83 -0.08 13.03
C GLU A 93 -9.24 0.65 11.80
N TYR A 94 -7.94 0.45 11.54
CA TYR A 94 -7.28 1.07 10.40
C TYR A 94 -7.83 0.55 9.06
N GLU A 95 -8.00 -0.77 8.92
CA GLU A 95 -8.53 -1.38 7.70
C GLU A 95 -9.96 -0.89 7.42
N ALA A 96 -10.81 -0.83 8.45
CA ALA A 96 -12.17 -0.31 8.33
C ALA A 96 -12.20 1.18 7.93
N GLU A 97 -11.33 2.00 8.51
CA GLU A 97 -11.20 3.43 8.14
C GLU A 97 -10.83 3.57 6.65
N VAL A 98 -9.84 2.80 6.19
CA VAL A 98 -9.39 2.82 4.79
C VAL A 98 -10.49 2.34 3.85
N MET A 99 -11.20 1.26 4.19
CA MET A 99 -12.31 0.75 3.39
C MET A 99 -13.44 1.78 3.25
N SER A 100 -13.82 2.44 4.35
CA SER A 100 -14.84 3.49 4.34
C SER A 100 -14.41 4.66 3.45
N ARG A 101 -13.21 5.20 3.68
CA ARG A 101 -12.69 6.36 2.93
C ARG A 101 -12.51 6.05 1.45
N TYR A 102 -12.11 4.82 1.10
CA TYR A 102 -12.01 4.38 -0.29
C TYR A 102 -13.40 4.27 -0.94
N GLY A 103 -14.38 3.71 -0.22
CA GLY A 103 -15.77 3.65 -0.68
C GLY A 103 -16.35 5.02 -1.01
N ASP A 104 -16.12 6.01 -0.15
CA ASP A 104 -16.53 7.41 -0.38
C ASP A 104 -15.81 8.05 -1.59
N TYR A 105 -14.58 7.61 -1.86
CA TYR A 105 -13.76 8.12 -2.96
C TYR A 105 -14.04 7.43 -4.32
N LEU A 106 -14.62 6.23 -4.30
CA LEU A 106 -14.87 5.41 -5.48
C LEU A 106 -15.71 6.11 -6.57
N PRO A 107 -16.78 6.87 -6.26
CA PRO A 107 -17.55 7.60 -7.27
C PRO A 107 -16.70 8.63 -8.03
N PHE A 108 -15.75 9.28 -7.36
CA PHE A 108 -14.84 10.24 -7.97
C PHE A 108 -13.79 9.56 -8.88
N LEU A 109 -13.38 8.34 -8.54
CA LEU A 109 -12.53 7.54 -9.43
C LEU A 109 -13.27 7.12 -10.70
N GLN A 110 -14.51 6.68 -10.56
CA GLN A 110 -15.35 6.26 -11.68
C GLN A 110 -15.68 7.43 -12.63
N SER A 111 -15.97 8.61 -12.09
CA SER A 111 -16.20 9.80 -12.93
C SER A 111 -14.95 10.21 -13.71
N GLN A 112 -13.78 10.23 -13.05
CA GLN A 112 -12.51 10.50 -13.73
C GLN A 112 -12.20 9.48 -14.84
N GLN A 113 -12.44 8.19 -14.60
CA GLN A 113 -12.28 7.16 -15.63
C GLN A 113 -13.17 7.45 -16.85
N GLN A 114 -14.43 7.84 -16.62
CA GLN A 114 -15.34 8.20 -17.70
C GLN A 114 -14.87 9.42 -18.49
N ASP A 115 -14.33 10.44 -17.82
CA ASP A 115 -13.81 11.65 -18.49
C ASP A 115 -12.56 11.35 -19.32
N ILE A 116 -11.70 10.46 -18.85
CA ILE A 116 -10.54 9.97 -19.59
C ILE A 116 -10.98 9.25 -20.85
N LEU A 117 -11.94 8.32 -20.72
CA LEU A 117 -12.47 7.53 -21.84
C LEU A 117 -13.21 8.42 -22.86
N LYS A 118 -13.81 9.51 -22.41
CA LYS A 118 -14.48 10.52 -23.26
C LYS A 118 -13.54 11.57 -23.84
N GLY A 119 -12.23 11.51 -23.52
CA GLY A 119 -11.22 12.42 -24.07
C GLY A 119 -11.28 13.86 -23.55
N THR A 120 -11.99 14.11 -22.44
CA THR A 120 -12.20 15.46 -21.87
C THR A 120 -11.24 15.79 -20.72
N GLY A 121 -10.37 14.85 -20.31
CA GLY A 121 -9.46 15.00 -19.18
C GLY A 121 -8.09 15.59 -19.51
N ASN A 122 -7.65 16.58 -18.73
CA ASN A 122 -6.32 17.20 -18.78
C ASN A 122 -5.18 16.14 -18.75
N GLU A 123 -4.53 15.93 -19.89
CA GLU A 123 -3.64 14.78 -20.22
C GLU A 123 -2.59 14.45 -19.14
N ARG A 124 -2.08 15.46 -18.44
CA ARG A 124 -1.06 15.28 -17.38
C ARG A 124 -1.59 14.63 -16.10
N ARG A 125 -2.88 14.78 -15.78
CA ARG A 125 -3.54 14.14 -14.63
C ARG A 125 -3.98 12.72 -14.98
N VAL A 126 -4.50 12.56 -16.21
CA VAL A 126 -4.87 11.28 -16.81
C VAL A 126 -3.69 10.32 -16.84
N GLN A 127 -2.50 10.80 -17.21
CA GLN A 127 -1.29 9.98 -17.26
C GLN A 127 -0.88 9.43 -15.89
N ARG A 128 -1.02 10.22 -14.81
CA ARG A 128 -0.71 9.74 -13.45
C ARG A 128 -1.69 8.68 -12.99
N TYR A 129 -2.97 8.86 -13.30
CA TYR A 129 -4.00 7.87 -12.99
C TYR A 129 -3.78 6.58 -13.79
N ARG A 130 -3.46 6.68 -15.08
CA ARG A 130 -3.08 5.53 -15.92
C ARG A 130 -1.88 4.79 -15.34
N VAL A 131 -0.82 5.48 -14.96
CA VAL A 131 0.39 4.83 -14.42
C VAL A 131 0.13 4.18 -13.06
N ALA A 132 -0.62 4.84 -12.17
CA ALA A 132 -0.97 4.29 -10.87
C ALA A 132 -1.91 3.07 -11.01
N LEU A 133 -2.95 3.19 -11.84
CA LEU A 133 -3.90 2.12 -12.12
C LEU A 133 -3.26 0.97 -12.91
N GLU A 134 -2.36 1.23 -13.86
CA GLU A 134 -1.61 0.19 -14.60
C GLU A 134 -0.68 -0.59 -13.67
N ARG A 135 -0.04 0.08 -12.71
CA ARG A 135 0.76 -0.62 -11.67
C ARG A 135 -0.14 -1.51 -10.83
N THR A 136 -1.27 -0.99 -10.37
CA THR A 136 -2.25 -1.75 -9.60
C THR A 136 -2.86 -2.89 -10.41
N LEU A 137 -3.24 -2.67 -11.67
CA LEU A 137 -3.83 -3.67 -12.56
C LEU A 137 -2.82 -4.74 -13.01
N ARG A 138 -1.55 -4.40 -13.21
CA ARG A 138 -0.49 -5.39 -13.47
C ARG A 138 -0.29 -6.32 -12.27
N THR A 139 -0.46 -5.81 -11.06
CA THR A 139 -0.45 -6.62 -9.83
C THR A 139 -1.75 -7.43 -9.65
N ILE A 140 -2.90 -6.90 -10.11
CA ILE A 140 -4.20 -7.60 -10.06
C ILE A 140 -4.31 -8.70 -11.13
N GLY A 141 -3.72 -8.50 -12.31
CA GLY A 141 -3.84 -9.40 -13.47
C GLY A 141 -3.15 -10.76 -13.36
N THR A 142 -2.50 -11.06 -12.22
CA THR A 142 -1.89 -12.37 -11.95
C THR A 142 -2.71 -13.24 -10.99
N SER A 143 -3.90 -12.80 -10.56
CA SER A 143 -4.71 -13.53 -9.55
C SER A 143 -6.13 -13.88 -10.00
N ASP A 144 -6.40 -14.00 -11.31
CA ASP A 144 -7.64 -14.62 -11.80
C ASP A 144 -7.35 -15.99 -12.42
N ALA A 145 -7.34 -17.02 -11.57
CA ALA A 145 -7.59 -18.40 -11.96
C ALA A 145 -8.25 -19.17 -10.81
N THR A 146 -9.57 -19.02 -10.64
CA THR A 146 -10.53 -20.11 -10.96
C THR A 146 -11.97 -19.66 -10.72
N PRO A 147 -12.91 -20.04 -11.60
CA PRO A 147 -14.32 -19.68 -11.51
C PRO A 147 -15.01 -20.56 -10.46
N TYR A 148 -15.91 -19.95 -9.67
CA TYR A 148 -16.92 -20.70 -8.95
C TYR A 148 -17.77 -21.48 -9.97
N SER A 149 -17.57 -22.78 -10.02
CA SER A 149 -18.50 -23.73 -10.61
C SER A 149 -19.77 -23.73 -9.76
N ASN A 150 -20.85 -23.24 -10.36
CA ASN A 150 -22.19 -23.68 -10.00
C ASN A 150 -22.27 -25.16 -10.33
N GLU A 151 -22.76 -25.99 -9.42
CA GLU A 151 -23.49 -27.20 -9.77
C GLU A 151 -24.39 -27.59 -8.58
N ASP A 152 -25.56 -28.07 -8.98
CA ASP A 152 -26.80 -28.38 -8.23
C ASP A 152 -26.66 -29.39 -7.07
#